data_AF-X0Z655-F1
#
_entry.id   AF-X0Z655-F1
#
_cell.length_a   1.000
_cell.length_b   1.000
_cell.length_c   1.000
_cell.angle_alpha   90.00
_cell.angle_beta   90.00
_cell.angle_gamma   90.00
#
_symmetry.space_group_name_H-M   'P 1'
#
loop_
_entity.id
_entity.type
_entity.pdbx_description
1 polymer ?
#
loop_
_entity_poly.entity_id
_entity_poly.type
_entity_poly.pdbx_seq_one_letter_code
_entity_poly.pdbx_strand_id
1 'polypeptide(L)' 'AYGINKWRRVTKQSPLTALVTETDSYYQHPYLRGPINVPLNVKYSVAAIAYSHNISQQEVSRITVENAINFFNLEVEI' A
#
# COMPACT_ATOMS: atom_id res chain seq x y z
N ALA A 1 -4.60 8.84 -0.66
CA ALA A 1 -5.84 8.17 -0.17
C ALA A 1 -6.10 8.32 1.34
N TYR A 2 -5.08 8.28 2.21
CA TYR A 2 -5.28 8.26 3.67
C TYR A 2 -6.07 9.46 4.25
N GLY A 3 -6.03 10.63 3.60
CA GLY A 3 -6.82 11.80 4.04
C GLY A 3 -8.35 11.59 4.02
N ILE A 4 -8.87 10.59 3.31
CA ILE A 4 -10.31 10.37 3.14
C ILE A 4 -10.82 9.33 4.14
N ASN A 5 -11.74 9.75 5.03
CA ASN A 5 -12.29 8.93 6.11
C ASN A 5 -12.89 7.59 5.63
N LYS A 6 -13.60 7.61 4.49
CA LYS A 6 -14.22 6.42 3.90
C LYS A 6 -13.16 5.35 3.57
N TRP A 7 -12.09 5.74 2.88
CA TRP A 7 -11.03 4.81 2.50
C TRP A 7 -10.31 4.23 3.72
N ARG A 8 -10.01 5.05 4.73
CA ARG A 8 -9.40 4.55 5.97
C ARG A 8 -10.24 3.46 6.65
N ARG A 9 -11.56 3.64 6.74
CA ARG A 9 -12.45 2.65 7.36
C ARG A 9 -12.49 1.34 6.59
N VAL A 10 -12.59 1.42 5.25
CA VAL A 10 -12.62 0.24 4.38
C VAL A 10 -11.30 -0.52 4.46
N THR A 11 -10.17 0.19 4.32
CA THR A 11 -8.84 -0.44 4.42
C THR A 11 -8.63 -1.09 5.78
N LYS A 12 -9.01 -0.43 6.89
CA LYS A 12 -8.87 -0.99 8.25
C LYS A 12 -9.63 -2.31 8.47
N GLN A 13 -10.72 -2.53 7.74
CA GLN A 13 -11.55 -3.74 7.86
C GLN A 13 -11.15 -4.83 6.85
N SER A 14 -10.29 -4.50 5.88
CA SER A 14 -9.85 -5.44 4.87
C SER A 14 -8.76 -6.35 5.44
N PRO A 15 -8.83 -7.68 5.25
CA PRO A 15 -7.74 -8.56 5.67
C PRO A 15 -6.43 -8.17 4.98
N LEU A 16 -5.33 -8.07 5.73
CA LEU A 16 -4.01 -7.73 5.16
C LEU A 16 -3.58 -8.72 4.07
N THR A 17 -3.95 -9.99 4.20
CA THR A 17 -3.71 -11.06 3.22
C THR A 17 -4.46 -10.88 1.90
N ALA A 18 -5.39 -9.93 1.83
CA ALA A 18 -6.15 -9.59 0.63
C ALA A 18 -5.75 -8.22 0.04
N LEU A 19 -4.67 -7.60 0.55
CA LEU A 19 -4.21 -6.28 0.11
C LEU A 19 -2.92 -6.37 -0.72
N VAL A 20 -2.87 -5.59 -1.80
CA VAL A 20 -1.64 -5.24 -2.53
C VAL A 20 -1.44 -3.71 -2.46
N THR A 21 -0.21 -3.25 -2.61
CA THR A 21 0.11 -1.81 -2.60
C THR A 21 0.53 -1.33 -3.99
N GLU A 22 0.04 -0.16 -4.38
CA GLU A 22 0.43 0.50 -5.61
C GLU A 22 0.66 2.00 -5.40
N THR A 23 1.13 2.67 -6.45
CA THR A 23 1.23 4.13 -6.52
C THR A 23 0.29 4.75 -7.55
N ASP A 24 -0.13 4.00 -8.57
CA ASP A 24 -0.78 4.57 -9.76
C ASP A 24 0.06 5.68 -10.41
N SER A 25 1.40 5.55 -10.35
CA SER A 25 2.31 6.53 -10.95
C SER A 25 2.10 6.61 -12.46
N TYR A 26 2.03 7.81 -13.05
CA TYR A 26 2.44 9.12 -12.53
C TYR A 26 1.34 9.95 -11.83
N TYR A 27 0.19 9.35 -11.51
CA TYR A 27 -0.95 9.98 -10.84
C TYR A 27 -0.96 9.75 -9.31
N GLN A 28 -1.96 10.31 -8.61
CA GLN A 28 -2.27 10.01 -7.20
C GLN A 28 -1.12 10.23 -6.19
N HIS A 29 -0.35 11.29 -6.35
CA HIS A 29 0.73 11.61 -5.41
C HIS A 29 0.21 11.63 -3.94
N PRO A 30 0.90 10.93 -3.01
CA PRO A 30 0.30 10.51 -1.72
C PRO A 30 0.04 11.66 -0.75
N TYR A 31 0.69 12.82 -0.95
CA TYR A 31 0.65 13.97 -0.06
C TYR A 31 0.00 15.21 -0.71
N LEU A 32 0.59 15.72 -1.79
CA LEU A 32 0.10 16.90 -2.52
C LEU A 32 -0.60 16.55 -3.83
N ARG A 33 -1.64 17.30 -4.19
CA ARG A 33 -2.23 17.29 -5.53
C ARG A 33 -1.36 18.12 -6.49
N GLY A 34 -1.03 17.57 -7.66
CA GLY A 34 -0.26 18.26 -8.69
C GLY A 34 1.13 17.65 -8.97
N PRO A 35 1.97 17.38 -7.96
CA PRO A 35 3.26 16.73 -8.18
C PRO A 35 3.14 15.33 -8.80
N ILE A 36 4.18 14.94 -9.54
CA ILE A 36 4.32 13.60 -10.13
C ILE A 36 4.50 12.58 -9.03
N ASN A 37 3.72 11.50 -9.08
CA ASN A 37 3.97 10.34 -8.25
C ASN A 37 5.00 9.41 -8.87
N VAL A 38 5.78 8.74 -8.03
CA VAL A 38 6.83 7.81 -8.46
C VAL A 38 6.71 6.48 -7.71
N PRO A 39 7.17 5.35 -8.28
CA PRO A 39 7.06 4.04 -7.64
C PRO A 39 7.58 3.98 -6.19
N LEU A 40 8.67 4.70 -5.89
CA LEU A 40 9.25 4.75 -4.53
C LEU A 40 8.28 5.28 -3.45
N ASN A 41 7.23 6.01 -3.84
CA ASN A 41 6.22 6.50 -2.92
C ASN A 41 5.28 5.41 -2.40
N VAL A 42 5.38 4.16 -2.88
CA VAL A 42 4.60 3.01 -2.35
C VAL A 42 4.78 2.83 -0.84
N LYS A 43 5.93 3.26 -0.29
CA LYS A 43 6.21 3.27 1.16
C LYS A 43 5.15 4.04 1.98
N TYR A 44 4.49 5.04 1.39
CA TYR A 44 3.43 5.79 2.06
C TYR A 44 2.12 5.00 2.13
N SER A 45 1.84 4.14 1.16
CA SER A 45 0.74 3.17 1.23
C SER A 45 1.01 2.15 2.34
N VAL A 46 2.24 1.64 2.42
CA VAL A 46 2.68 0.73 3.51
C VAL A 46 2.50 1.38 4.88
N ALA A 47 2.98 2.62 5.06
CA ALA A 47 2.84 3.35 6.31
C ALA A 47 1.38 3.60 6.71
N ALA A 48 0.51 3.93 5.74
CA ALA A 48 -0.92 4.13 5.97
C ALA A 48 -1.62 2.84 6.42
N ILE A 49 -1.31 1.70 5.78
CA ILE A 49 -1.86 0.39 6.13
C ILE A 49 -1.37 0.00 7.54
N ALA A 50 -0.07 0.12 7.82
CA ALA A 50 0.53 -0.19 9.11
C ALA A 50 -0.16 0.55 10.27
N TYR A 51 -0.37 1.86 10.09
CA TYR A 51 -1.09 2.66 11.07
C TYR A 51 -2.53 2.16 11.28
N SER A 52 -3.26 1.87 10.20
CA SER A 52 -4.67 1.45 10.30
C SER A 52 -4.86 0.05 10.91
N HIS A 53 -3.90 -0.84 10.71
CA HIS A 53 -3.93 -2.24 11.18
C HIS A 53 -3.15 -2.48 12.49
N ASN A 54 -2.52 -1.44 13.03
CA ASN A 54 -1.74 -1.50 14.27
C ASN A 54 -0.62 -2.58 14.25
N ILE A 55 0.13 -2.64 13.15
CA ILE A 55 1.29 -3.52 12.97
C ILE A 55 2.48 -2.74 12.39
N SER A 56 3.67 -3.35 12.33
CA SER A 56 4.87 -2.69 11.81
C SER A 56 4.83 -2.49 10.29
N GLN A 57 5.52 -1.47 9.79
CA GLN A 57 5.66 -1.25 8.34
C GLN A 57 6.40 -2.40 7.66
N GLN A 58 7.37 -3.00 8.35
CA GLN A 58 8.10 -4.18 7.89
C GLN A 58 7.16 -5.35 7.64
N GLU A 59 6.24 -5.60 8.58
CA GLU A 59 5.29 -6.72 8.47
C GLU A 59 4.24 -6.48 7.39
N VAL A 60 3.73 -5.25 7.27
CA VAL A 60 2.87 -4.87 6.12
C VAL A 60 3.61 -5.11 4.82
N SER A 61 4.85 -4.62 4.69
CA SER A 61 5.64 -4.77 3.48
C SER A 61 5.80 -6.24 3.12
N ARG A 62 6.19 -7.08 4.09
CA ARG A 62 6.36 -8.53 3.91
C ARG A 62 5.08 -9.17 3.37
N ILE A 63 3.96 -8.97 4.06
CA ILE A 63 2.66 -9.55 3.68
C ILE A 63 2.21 -9.04 2.30
N THR A 64 2.30 -7.74 2.03
CA THR A 64 1.82 -7.19 0.74
C THR A 64 2.70 -7.57 -0.44
N VAL A 65 4.00 -7.80 -0.22
CA VAL A 65 4.92 -8.33 -1.24
C VAL A 65 4.58 -9.80 -1.53
N GLU A 66 4.41 -10.63 -0.49
CA GLU A 66 3.97 -12.02 -0.65
C GLU A 66 2.62 -12.11 -1.38
N ASN A 67 1.66 -11.24 -1.03
CA ASN A 67 0.37 -11.16 -1.73
C ASN A 67 0.55 -10.79 -3.21
N ALA A 68 1.41 -9.82 -3.53
CA ALA A 68 1.64 -9.40 -4.91
C ALA A 68 2.31 -10.50 -5.73
N ILE A 69 3.31 -11.19 -5.16
CA ILE A 69 4.00 -12.33 -5.80
C ILE A 69 2.99 -13.43 -6.12
N ASN A 70 2.15 -13.81 -5.15
CA ASN A 70 1.16 -14.87 -5.34
C ASN A 70 0.04 -14.45 -6.29
N PHE A 71 -0.47 -13.22 -6.18
CA PHE A 71 -1.60 -12.73 -6.98
C PHE A 71 -1.24 -12.54 -8.46
N PHE A 72 -0.04 -12.01 -8.73
CA PHE A 72 0.42 -11.76 -10.09
C PHE A 72 1.33 -12.88 -10.64
N ASN A 73 1.58 -13.93 -9.86
CA ASN A 73 2.49 -15.03 -10.19
C ASN A 73 3.87 -14.52 -10.66
N LEU A 74 4.49 -13.69 -9.83
CA LEU A 74 5.77 -13.04 -10.16
C LEU A 74 6.96 -13.98 -9.89
N GLU A 75 7.86 -14.10 -10.86
CA GLU A 75 9.16 -14.72 -10.68
C GLU A 75 10.16 -13.66 -10.21
N VAL A 76 10.42 -13.61 -8.90
CA VAL A 76 11.32 -12.64 -8.28
C VAL A 76 12.37 -13.35 -7.45
N GLU A 77 13.64 -12.95 -7.62
CA GLU A 77 14.73 -13.27 -6.70
C GLU A 77 14.69 -12.24 -5.56
N ILE A 78 14.54 -12.73 -4.32
CA ILE A 78 14.41 -11.90 -3.10
C ILE A 78 15.72 -11.95 -2.31
#